data_AF-A0A7J8XBL1-F1
#
_entry.id   AF-A0A7J8XBL1-F1
#
_cell.length_a   1.000
_cell.length_b   1.000
_cell.length_c   1.000
_cell.angle_alpha   90.00
_cell.angle_beta   90.00
_cell.angle_gamma   90.00
#
_symmetry.space_group_name_H-M   'P 1'
#
loop_
_entity.id
_entity.type
_entity.pdbx_description
1 polymer ?
#
loop_
_entity_poly.entity_id
_entity_poly.type
_entity_poly.pdbx_seq_one_letter_code
_entity_poly.pdbx_strand_id
1 'polypeptide(L)'
;MSRETSSSDEVLMQQSLLFSESLKGLKNLRTQLYSAAEYFEVSYTNDDQKQMVVETLKDYAIKALVNTVDHLGSMTYKVNDLLDENLEQVSGTELRVSCIEQRLQTCRDLIDREGLSQQSLVINMPKYHK
;
A
#
# COMPACT_ATOMS: atom_id res chain seq x y z
N MET A 1 -23.71 -7.63 8.66
CA MET A 1 -22.57 -6.74 8.36
C MET A 1 -21.29 -7.52 8.02
N SER A 2 -21.37 -8.74 7.49
CA SER A 2 -20.18 -9.59 7.24
C SER A 2 -19.78 -9.71 5.77
N ARG A 3 -20.51 -9.02 4.87
CA ARG A 3 -20.38 -9.20 3.42
C ARG A 3 -19.40 -8.21 2.77
N GLU A 4 -19.20 -7.04 3.38
CA GLU A 4 -18.30 -6.00 2.86
C GLU A 4 -16.82 -6.29 3.15
N THR A 5 -16.51 -6.93 4.28
CA THR A 5 -15.12 -7.31 4.63
C THR A 5 -14.57 -8.40 3.71
N SER A 6 -15.39 -9.41 3.38
CA SER A 6 -15.05 -10.46 2.41
C SER A 6 -14.74 -9.88 1.03
N SER A 7 -15.47 -8.85 0.61
CA SER A 7 -15.24 -8.20 -0.68
C SER A 7 -13.95 -7.37 -0.71
N SER A 8 -13.57 -6.70 0.38
CA SER A 8 -12.37 -5.85 0.40
C SER A 8 -11.08 -6.67 0.48
N ASP A 9 -11.09 -7.75 1.24
CA ASP A 9 -9.95 -8.68 1.30
C ASP A 9 -9.69 -9.36 -0.05
N GLU A 10 -10.76 -9.72 -0.78
CA GLU A 10 -10.68 -10.29 -2.14
C GLU A 10 -10.02 -9.34 -3.15
N VAL A 11 -10.34 -8.03 -3.07
CA VAL A 11 -9.75 -7.01 -3.95
C VAL A 11 -8.25 -6.85 -3.69
N LEU A 12 -7.85 -6.73 -2.42
CA LEU A 12 -6.43 -6.65 -2.05
C LEU A 12 -5.63 -7.88 -2.49
N MET A 13 -6.20 -9.08 -2.33
CA MET A 13 -5.56 -10.32 -2.79
C MET A 13 -5.34 -10.30 -4.31
N GLN A 14 -6.35 -9.87 -5.06
CA GLN A 14 -6.27 -9.77 -6.52
C GLN A 14 -5.22 -8.75 -6.96
N GLN A 15 -5.17 -7.58 -6.34
CA GLN A 15 -4.18 -6.56 -6.67
C GLN A 15 -2.75 -7.00 -6.32
N SER A 16 -2.56 -7.68 -5.20
CA SER A 16 -1.27 -8.25 -4.79
C SER A 16 -0.77 -9.29 -5.80
N LEU A 17 -1.68 -10.12 -6.32
CA LEU A 17 -1.37 -11.08 -7.38
C LEU A 17 -0.90 -10.35 -8.66
N LEU A 18 -1.66 -9.34 -9.12
CA LEU A 18 -1.32 -8.56 -10.32
C LEU A 18 0.01 -7.81 -10.18
N PHE A 19 0.31 -7.29 -8.98
CA PHE A 19 1.62 -6.70 -8.67
C PHE A 19 2.74 -7.73 -8.77
N SER A 20 2.55 -8.92 -8.18
CA SER A 20 3.53 -10.01 -8.23
C SER A 20 3.82 -10.47 -9.67
N GLU A 21 2.78 -10.61 -10.49
CA GLU A 21 2.93 -10.93 -11.92
C GLU A 21 3.73 -9.86 -12.67
N SER A 22 3.45 -8.58 -12.39
CA SER A 22 4.18 -7.46 -12.99
C SER A 22 5.65 -7.45 -12.60
N LEU A 23 5.95 -7.72 -11.32
CA LEU A 23 7.31 -7.85 -10.81
C LEU A 23 8.05 -9.02 -11.47
N LYS A 24 7.37 -10.14 -11.71
CA LYS A 24 7.91 -11.27 -12.47
C LYS A 24 8.23 -10.87 -13.91
N GLY A 25 7.33 -10.11 -14.55
CA GLY A 25 7.56 -9.53 -15.88
C GLY A 25 8.84 -8.68 -15.94
N LEU A 26 9.03 -7.76 -14.99
CA LEU A 26 10.22 -6.92 -14.92
C LEU A 26 11.51 -7.74 -14.68
N LYS A 27 11.46 -8.76 -13.82
CA LYS A 27 12.60 -9.68 -13.60
C LYS A 27 12.98 -10.44 -14.89
N ASN A 28 11.99 -10.86 -15.66
CA ASN A 28 12.22 -11.53 -16.94
C ASN A 28 12.83 -10.56 -17.97
N LEU A 29 12.30 -9.33 -18.05
CA LEU A 29 12.87 -8.29 -18.91
C LEU A 29 14.35 -8.06 -18.60
N ARG A 30 14.70 -7.91 -17.31
CA ARG A 30 16.11 -7.78 -16.88
C ARG A 30 16.98 -8.91 -17.43
N THR A 31 16.55 -10.17 -17.29
CA THR A 31 17.31 -11.32 -17.81
C THR A 31 17.47 -11.24 -19.33
N GLN A 32 16.42 -10.89 -20.07
CA GLN A 32 16.48 -10.72 -21.52
C GLN A 32 17.46 -9.63 -21.94
N LEU A 33 17.49 -8.50 -21.21
CA LEU A 33 18.42 -7.40 -21.49
C LEU A 33 19.88 -7.83 -21.30
N TYR A 34 20.18 -8.62 -20.26
CA TYR A 34 21.53 -9.17 -20.08
C TYR A 34 21.92 -10.11 -21.22
N SER A 35 21.04 -11.04 -21.61
CA SER A 35 21.29 -11.95 -22.73
C SER A 35 21.48 -11.21 -24.05
N ALA A 36 20.72 -10.13 -24.29
CA ALA A 36 20.90 -9.30 -25.47
C ALA A 36 22.23 -8.54 -25.43
N ALA A 37 22.63 -8.00 -24.28
CA ALA A 37 23.91 -7.32 -24.13
C ALA A 37 25.09 -8.26 -24.42
N GLU A 38 25.07 -9.47 -23.87
CA GLU A 38 26.07 -10.51 -24.15
C GLU A 38 26.10 -10.88 -25.65
N TYR A 39 24.91 -11.05 -26.26
CA TYR A 39 24.82 -11.32 -27.69
C TYR A 39 25.46 -10.20 -28.53
N PHE A 40 25.18 -8.93 -28.22
CA PHE A 40 25.75 -7.80 -28.96
C PHE A 40 27.26 -7.68 -28.74
N GLU A 41 27.79 -8.00 -27.56
CA GLU A 41 29.22 -8.02 -27.30
C GLU A 41 29.94 -9.09 -28.14
N VAL A 42 29.40 -10.31 -28.15
CA VAL A 42 29.94 -11.42 -28.95
C VAL A 42 29.83 -11.13 -30.45
N SER A 43 28.69 -10.63 -30.91
CA SER A 43 28.46 -10.27 -32.31
C SER A 43 29.38 -9.14 -32.75
N TYR A 44 29.53 -8.09 -31.95
CA TYR A 44 30.44 -6.99 -32.26
C TYR A 44 31.90 -7.43 -32.27
N THR A 45 32.29 -8.46 -31.53
CA THR A 45 33.66 -8.98 -31.55
C THR A 45 33.92 -9.84 -32.78
N ASN A 46 32.98 -10.72 -33.14
CA ASN A 46 33.21 -11.79 -34.11
C ASN A 46 32.69 -11.51 -35.55
N ASP A 47 31.76 -10.57 -35.73
CA ASP A 47 31.16 -10.30 -37.05
C ASP A 47 31.95 -9.24 -37.84
N ASP A 48 32.18 -9.43 -39.14
CA ASP A 48 32.86 -8.43 -39.97
C ASP A 48 31.99 -7.19 -40.27
N GLN A 49 30.65 -7.32 -40.18
CA GLN A 49 29.69 -6.24 -40.43
C GLN A 49 29.43 -5.37 -39.19
N LYS A 50 30.50 -4.83 -38.59
CA LYS A 50 30.44 -4.04 -37.34
C LYS A 50 29.41 -2.91 -37.37
N GLN A 51 29.26 -2.21 -38.49
CA GLN A 51 28.32 -1.10 -38.64
C GLN A 51 26.87 -1.55 -38.47
N MET A 52 26.50 -2.69 -39.07
CA MET A 52 25.15 -3.26 -38.96
C MET A 52 24.85 -3.69 -37.52
N VAL A 53 25.84 -4.29 -36.84
CA VAL A 53 25.72 -4.66 -35.42
C VAL A 53 25.47 -3.42 -34.55
N VAL A 54 26.21 -2.33 -34.77
CA VAL A 54 26.05 -1.07 -34.02
C VAL A 54 24.68 -0.44 -34.27
N GLU A 55 24.20 -0.41 -35.51
CA GLU A 55 22.87 0.13 -35.83
C GLU A 55 21.76 -0.70 -35.15
N THR A 56 21.85 -2.02 -35.23
CA THR A 56 20.89 -2.93 -34.58
C THR A 56 20.92 -2.79 -33.05
N LEU A 57 22.10 -2.64 -32.45
CA LEU A 57 22.27 -2.39 -31.02
C LEU A 57 21.62 -1.08 -30.59
N LYS A 58 21.78 0.00 -31.36
CA LYS A 58 21.15 1.29 -31.05
C LYS A 58 19.62 1.18 -31.05
N ASP A 59 19.06 0.55 -32.07
CA ASP A 59 17.61 0.32 -32.15
C ASP A 59 17.10 -0.53 -30.99
N TYR A 60 17.84 -1.59 -30.64
CA TYR A 60 17.51 -2.43 -29.50
C TYR A 60 17.60 -1.66 -28.18
N ALA A 61 18.65 -0.87 -27.97
CA ALA A 61 18.83 -0.09 -26.74
C ALA A 61 17.71 0.93 -26.53
N ILE A 62 17.25 1.59 -27.59
CA ILE A 62 16.10 2.50 -27.53
C ILE A 62 14.83 1.73 -27.12
N LYS A 63 14.54 0.60 -27.76
CA LYS A 63 13.36 -0.23 -27.42
C LYS A 63 13.44 -0.79 -26.01
N ALA A 64 14.61 -1.25 -25.58
CA ALA A 64 14.88 -1.74 -24.25
C ALA A 64 14.61 -0.67 -23.18
N LEU A 65 15.06 0.57 -23.43
CA LEU A 65 14.82 1.69 -22.54
C LEU A 65 13.33 2.01 -22.43
N VAL A 66 12.64 2.17 -23.56
CA VAL A 66 11.20 2.45 -23.60
C VAL A 66 10.40 1.36 -22.89
N ASN A 67 10.67 0.09 -23.18
CA ASN A 67 10.00 -1.03 -22.53
C ASN A 67 10.25 -1.04 -21.01
N THR A 68 11.48 -0.77 -20.57
CA THR A 68 11.80 -0.74 -19.14
C THR A 68 11.04 0.38 -18.44
N VAL A 69 10.99 1.58 -19.02
CA VAL A 69 10.24 2.72 -18.47
C VAL A 69 8.75 2.42 -18.41
N ASP A 70 8.17 1.82 -19.46
CA ASP A 70 6.76 1.41 -19.49
C ASP A 70 6.43 0.40 -18.38
N HIS A 71 7.23 -0.65 -18.24
CA HIS A 71 7.06 -1.65 -17.18
C HIS A 71 7.17 -1.04 -15.78
N LEU A 72 8.13 -0.13 -15.55
CA LEU A 72 8.27 0.58 -14.28
C LEU A 72 7.09 1.51 -14.00
N GLY A 73 6.58 2.19 -15.02
CA GLY A 73 5.37 3.03 -14.91
C GLY A 73 4.15 2.20 -14.50
N SER A 74 3.91 1.07 -15.18
CA SER A 74 2.81 0.14 -14.85
C SER A 74 2.94 -0.42 -13.43
N MET A 75 4.15 -0.77 -12.98
CA MET A 75 4.37 -1.23 -11.62
C MET A 75 4.14 -0.14 -10.58
N THR A 76 4.58 1.08 -10.85
CA THR A 76 4.37 2.23 -9.96
C THR A 76 2.88 2.48 -9.76
N TYR A 77 2.10 2.44 -10.85
CA TYR A 77 0.64 2.55 -10.79
C TYR A 77 0.02 1.47 -9.90
N LYS A 78 0.39 0.20 -10.08
CA LYS A 78 -0.15 -0.91 -9.27
C LYS A 78 0.22 -0.83 -7.79
N VAL A 79 1.43 -0.36 -7.48
CA VAL A 79 1.86 -0.14 -6.09
C VAL A 79 1.07 1.00 -5.44
N ASN A 80 0.82 2.08 -6.20
CA ASN A 80 0.03 3.20 -5.70
C ASN A 80 -1.41 2.78 -5.41
N ASP A 81 -2.01 2.02 -6.31
CA ASP A 81 -3.37 1.48 -6.16
C ASP A 81 -3.49 0.60 -4.89
N LEU A 82 -2.55 -0.33 -4.69
CA LEU A 82 -2.46 -1.14 -3.47
C LEU A 82 -2.30 -0.28 -2.21
N LEU A 83 -1.52 0.80 -2.28
CA LEU A 83 -1.29 1.69 -1.15
C LEU A 83 -2.55 2.49 -0.82
N ASP A 84 -3.23 3.02 -1.83
CA ASP A 84 -4.46 3.81 -1.66
C ASP A 84 -5.55 2.98 -0.96
N GLU A 85 -5.76 1.71 -1.37
CA GLU A 85 -6.69 0.81 -0.69
C GLU A 85 -6.33 0.55 0.78
N ASN A 86 -5.04 0.33 1.07
CA ASN A 86 -4.58 0.15 2.44
C ASN A 86 -4.79 1.41 3.29
N LEU A 87 -4.55 2.60 2.72
CA LEU A 87 -4.77 3.87 3.41
C LEU A 87 -6.25 4.10 3.74
N GLU A 88 -7.16 3.74 2.84
CA GLU A 88 -8.61 3.80 3.10
C GLU A 88 -8.99 2.87 4.27
N GLN A 89 -8.51 1.62 4.27
CA GLN A 89 -8.78 0.67 5.35
C GLN A 89 -8.22 1.13 6.71
N VAL A 90 -7.00 1.68 6.73
CA VAL A 90 -6.38 2.21 7.95
C VAL A 90 -7.19 3.39 8.48
N SER A 91 -7.56 4.34 7.62
CA SER A 91 -8.36 5.51 7.99
C SER A 91 -9.73 5.11 8.56
N GLY A 92 -10.40 4.13 7.92
CA GLY A 92 -11.66 3.59 8.43
C GLY A 92 -11.52 2.91 9.79
N THR A 93 -10.40 2.23 10.04
CA THR A 93 -10.10 1.60 11.33
C THR A 93 -9.80 2.63 12.41
N GLU A 94 -9.01 3.65 12.10
CA GLU A 94 -8.68 4.77 13.00
C GLU A 94 -9.96 5.50 13.46
N LEU A 95 -10.90 5.75 12.54
CA LEU A 95 -12.20 6.35 12.87
C LEU A 95 -12.99 5.49 13.87
N ARG A 96 -12.99 4.16 13.66
CA ARG A 96 -13.68 3.21 14.56
C ARG A 96 -13.04 3.21 15.94
N VAL A 97 -11.70 3.22 16.02
CA VAL A 97 -10.96 3.32 17.28
C VAL A 97 -11.30 4.62 18.01
N SER A 98 -11.24 5.75 17.31
CA SER A 98 -11.59 7.07 17.86
C SER A 98 -13.01 7.11 18.43
N CYS A 99 -13.97 6.49 17.74
CA CYS A 99 -15.35 6.38 18.23
C CYS A 99 -15.44 5.56 19.52
N ILE A 100 -14.70 4.45 19.62
CA ILE A 100 -14.65 3.63 20.84
C ILE A 100 -14.05 4.42 21.99
N GLU A 101 -12.97 5.16 21.76
CA GLU A 101 -12.32 6.01 22.76
C GLU A 101 -13.26 7.09 23.29
N GLN A 102 -13.98 7.79 22.40
CA GLN A 102 -14.97 8.80 22.79
C GLN A 102 -16.10 8.20 23.64
N ARG A 103 -16.59 7.01 23.28
CA ARG A 103 -17.63 6.31 24.04
C ARG A 103 -17.13 5.89 25.42
N LEU A 104 -15.90 5.37 25.50
CA LEU A 104 -15.28 5.01 26.77
C LEU A 104 -15.09 6.23 27.67
N GLN A 105 -14.64 7.35 27.11
CA GLN A 105 -14.49 8.59 27.87
C GLN A 105 -15.85 9.09 28.39
N THR A 106 -16.87 9.10 27.53
CA THR A 106 -18.24 9.46 27.94
C THR A 106 -18.74 8.57 29.08
N CYS A 107 -18.51 7.27 29.02
CA CYS A 107 -18.89 6.35 30.11
C CYS A 107 -18.17 6.67 31.43
N ARG A 108 -16.87 7.00 31.39
CA ARG A 108 -16.13 7.42 32.60
C ARG A 108 -16.71 8.70 33.17
N ASP A 109 -16.94 9.71 32.35
CA ASP A 109 -17.49 11.00 32.80
C ASP A 109 -18.87 10.82 33.46
N LEU A 110 -19.69 9.91 32.94
CA LEU A 110 -20.99 9.56 33.55
C LEU A 110 -20.84 8.87 34.91
N ILE A 111 -19.94 7.89 35.02
CA ILE A 111 -19.66 7.18 36.28
C ILE A 111 -19.14 8.15 37.34
N ASP A 112 -18.19 9.02 36.97
CA ASP A 112 -17.62 10.01 37.88
C ASP A 112 -18.69 11.00 38.36
N ARG A 113 -19.54 11.48 37.45
CA ARG A 113 -20.65 12.38 37.80
C ARG A 113 -21.65 11.71 38.75
N GLU A 114 -21.98 10.45 38.54
CA GLU A 114 -22.87 9.70 39.42
C GLU A 114 -22.24 9.48 40.80
N GLY A 115 -20.95 9.13 40.85
CA GLY A 115 -20.19 9.00 42.10
C GLY A 115 -20.18 10.29 42.94
N LEU A 116 -19.96 11.45 42.30
CA LEU A 116 -20.00 12.76 42.95
C LEU A 116 -21.41 13.08 43.49
N SER A 117 -22.46 12.76 42.72
CA SER A 117 -23.86 12.95 43.14
C SER A 117 -24.19 12.13 44.41
N GLN A 118 -23.76 10.87 44.45
CA GLN A 118 -23.96 10.00 45.62
C GLN A 118 -23.20 10.52 46.85
N GLN A 119 -21.96 10.98 46.69
CA GLN A 119 -21.19 11.57 47.81
C GLN A 119 -21.90 12.80 48.39
N SER A 120 -22.43 13.69 47.54
CA SER A 120 -23.18 14.88 47.97
C SER A 120 -24.41 14.53 48.82
N LEU A 121 -25.13 13.46 48.48
CA LEU A 121 -26.35 13.05 49.19
C LEU A 121 -26.08 12.50 50.61
N VAL A 122 -24.90 11.93 50.84
CA VAL A 122 -24.52 11.32 52.12
C VAL A 122 -24.01 12.37 53.14
N ILE A 123 -23.67 13.58 52.69
CA ILE A 123 -23.27 14.69 53.58
C ILE A 123 -24.52 15.24 54.28
N ASN A 124 -24.84 14.64 55.44
CA ASN A 124 -25.81 15.21 56.38
C ASN A 124 -25.25 16.52 56.94
N MET A 125 -25.72 17.67 56.46
CA MET A 125 -25.47 18.94 57.14
C MET A 125 -26.21 18.94 58.49
N PRO A 126 -25.51 19.11 59.63
CA PRO A 126 -26.17 19.26 60.91
C PRO A 126 -27.00 20.54 60.88
N LYS A 127 -28.33 20.41 61.03
CA LYS A 127 -29.21 21.56 61.23
C LYS A 127 -29.01 22.06 62.67
N TYR A 128 -28.12 23.01 62.85
CA TYR A 128 -28.03 23.76 64.10
C TYR A 128 -29.22 24.72 64.16
N HIS A 129 -30.20 24.41 65.02
CA HIS A 129 -31.21 25.37 65.47
C HIS A 129 -30.70 26.06 66.74
N LYS A 130 -30.95 27.37 66.84
CA LYS A 130 -30.51 28.26 67.91
C LYS A 130 -31.34 28.10 69.18
#